data_AF-A0A7S2FE54-F1
#
_entry.id   AF-A0A7S2FE54-F1
#
_cell.length_a   1.000
_cell.length_b   1.000
_cell.length_c   1.000
_cell.angle_alpha   90.00
_cell.angle_beta   90.00
_cell.angle_gamma   90.00
#
_symmetry.space_group_name_H-M   'P 1'
#
loop_
_entity.id
_entity.type
_entity.pdbx_description
1 polymer ?
#
loop_
_entity_poly.entity_id
_entity_poly.type
_entity_poly.pdbx_seq_one_letter_code
_entity_poly.pdbx_strand_id
1 'polypeptide(L)'
;FFHHKLNFTTDSANVSRKDGAHAVMALSLTARASGANTTRANAATVNRRSAILTTTTVLTATLKAKPARGRAKLPPPGKTDVKSVLIVGATGGVGREVVRCVLDSKEKGQMKLVRAAARNFDDDYKAMQGNVQLVPLDVVTSTDDEIAKAVDGVDAVVCAVGVHVTTSTKMSRTRMDTAHLVDNLGVSRLVDAAIVNGNVKHFVLVSALLTNAPALGRENNRSYVTLELLGNVLSEKHEAEEHLRNACEGSQTTMQYTIIRPGALAGGVSDALFRDDAAPLGELVGPADTFFEISASASVRRSRVAELCVASLADVRARNRTVEFTGSRMADATITDWFV
;
A
#
# COMPACT_ATOMS: atom_id res chain seq x y z
N PHE A 1 -41.12 -14.52 -0.90
CA PHE A 1 -41.05 -14.24 -2.35
C PHE A 1 -41.91 -13.05 -2.67
N PHE A 2 -41.33 -11.86 -2.87
CA PHE A 2 -41.86 -10.82 -3.77
C PHE A 2 -40.73 -9.81 -4.03
N HIS A 3 -40.29 -9.77 -5.29
CA HIS A 3 -39.26 -8.88 -5.81
C HIS A 3 -39.84 -7.48 -6.05
N HIS A 4 -39.17 -6.41 -5.61
CA HIS A 4 -39.37 -5.08 -6.17
C HIS A 4 -38.21 -4.76 -7.12
N LYS A 5 -38.51 -4.75 -8.43
CA LYS A 5 -37.61 -4.28 -9.49
C LYS A 5 -37.59 -2.75 -9.49
N LEU A 6 -36.42 -2.16 -9.32
CA LEU A 6 -36.15 -0.78 -9.70
C LEU A 6 -35.78 -0.77 -11.19
N ASN A 7 -36.64 -0.18 -12.02
CA ASN A 7 -36.34 0.05 -13.44
C ASN A 7 -35.63 1.40 -13.57
N PHE A 8 -34.37 1.38 -14.00
CA PHE A 8 -33.67 2.57 -14.47
C PHE A 8 -33.88 2.71 -15.99
N THR A 9 -34.43 3.83 -16.43
CA THR A 9 -34.38 4.26 -17.83
C THR A 9 -33.31 5.33 -17.95
N THR A 10 -32.28 5.07 -18.75
CA THR A 10 -31.28 6.07 -19.12
C THR A 10 -31.62 6.59 -20.51
N ASP A 11 -32.14 7.81 -20.58
CA ASP A 11 -32.24 8.51 -21.86
C ASP A 11 -30.87 9.13 -22.19
N SER A 12 -30.36 8.79 -23.36
CA SER A 12 -29.01 9.17 -23.79
C SER A 12 -29.04 10.58 -24.40
N ALA A 13 -28.61 11.59 -23.64
CA ALA A 13 -28.40 12.94 -24.18
C ALA A 13 -26.97 13.10 -24.70
N ASN A 14 -26.88 13.37 -26.00
CA ASN A 14 -25.69 13.58 -26.80
C ASN A 14 -24.93 14.86 -26.35
N VAL A 15 -23.65 14.76 -26.02
CA VAL A 15 -22.82 15.94 -25.64
C VAL A 15 -21.90 16.32 -26.80
N SER A 16 -22.25 17.44 -27.45
CA SER A 16 -21.38 18.13 -28.40
C SER A 16 -20.34 18.98 -27.65
N ARG A 17 -19.06 18.81 -27.99
CA ARG A 17 -17.95 19.62 -27.46
C ARG A 17 -18.00 21.03 -28.06
N LYS A 18 -18.12 22.05 -27.20
CA LYS A 18 -17.54 23.37 -27.43
C LYS A 18 -17.33 24.10 -26.10
N ASP A 19 -16.07 24.48 -25.89
CA ASP A 19 -15.55 25.62 -25.13
C ASP A 19 -16.19 25.99 -23.79
N GLY A 20 -15.45 25.68 -22.72
CA GLY A 20 -15.37 26.48 -21.48
C GLY A 20 -16.66 27.04 -20.90
N ALA A 21 -17.45 26.20 -20.21
CA ALA A 21 -18.34 26.64 -19.14
C ALA A 21 -18.72 25.48 -18.22
N HIS A 22 -18.84 25.76 -16.93
CA HIS A 22 -19.18 24.85 -15.84
C HIS A 22 -20.42 23.98 -16.13
N ALA A 23 -20.29 22.66 -16.00
CA ALA A 23 -21.42 21.74 -16.03
C ALA A 23 -22.15 21.78 -14.67
N VAL A 24 -23.39 22.26 -14.66
CA VAL A 24 -24.29 22.21 -13.50
C VAL A 24 -25.17 20.97 -13.64
N MET A 25 -24.97 19.98 -12.78
CA MET A 25 -25.83 18.79 -12.71
C MET A 25 -26.98 19.06 -11.74
N ALA A 26 -28.17 19.32 -12.26
CA ALA A 26 -29.38 19.45 -11.44
C ALA A 26 -29.98 18.05 -11.18
N LEU A 27 -29.86 17.56 -9.95
CA LEU A 27 -30.52 16.33 -9.51
C LEU A 27 -31.87 16.68 -8.88
N SER A 28 -32.96 16.55 -9.63
CA SER A 28 -34.32 16.72 -9.10
C SER A 28 -34.79 15.43 -8.42
N LEU A 29 -34.82 15.42 -7.09
CA LEU A 29 -35.37 14.31 -6.29
C LEU A 29 -36.86 14.55 -6.06
N THR A 30 -37.73 13.77 -6.70
CA THR A 30 -39.19 13.82 -6.45
C THR A 30 -39.56 12.72 -5.46
N ALA A 31 -39.76 13.07 -4.18
CA ALA A 31 -40.27 12.15 -3.18
C ALA A 31 -41.81 12.10 -3.27
N ARG A 32 -42.38 10.93 -3.60
CA ARG A 32 -43.84 10.70 -3.58
C ARG A 32 -44.17 9.88 -2.33
N ALA A 33 -44.76 10.52 -1.33
CA ALA A 33 -45.24 9.82 -0.14
C ALA A 33 -46.53 9.06 -0.47
N SER A 34 -46.53 7.74 -0.27
CA SER A 34 -47.73 6.89 -0.33
C SER A 34 -48.16 6.56 1.10
N GLY A 35 -49.15 7.29 1.61
CA GLY A 35 -49.81 7.03 2.90
C GLY A 35 -51.25 6.54 2.69
N ALA A 36 -51.64 5.54 3.47
CA ALA A 36 -52.83 4.71 3.29
C ALA A 36 -54.17 5.33 3.77
N ASN A 37 -55.23 4.78 3.18
CA ASN A 37 -56.67 4.69 3.45
C ASN A 37 -57.39 5.37 4.65
N THR A 38 -58.66 5.69 4.35
CA THR A 38 -59.91 5.76 5.17
C THR A 38 -60.24 7.01 6.01
N THR A 39 -61.20 7.82 5.55
CA THR A 39 -62.60 7.85 6.04
C THR A 39 -63.44 8.91 5.27
N ARG A 40 -64.74 8.67 5.26
CA ARG A 40 -65.79 9.29 4.44
C ARG A 40 -66.34 10.55 5.13
N ALA A 41 -66.62 11.61 4.38
CA ALA A 41 -67.92 12.32 4.32
C ALA A 41 -67.84 13.87 4.20
N ASN A 42 -68.73 14.33 3.31
CA ASN A 42 -69.40 15.62 3.19
C ASN A 42 -68.77 16.78 2.40
N ALA A 43 -69.64 17.26 1.52
CA ALA A 43 -69.46 18.27 0.50
C ALA A 43 -69.43 19.68 1.08
N ALA A 44 -68.61 20.54 0.46
CA ALA A 44 -68.94 21.94 0.26
C ALA A 44 -68.06 22.50 -0.87
N THR A 45 -68.72 22.87 -1.97
CA THR A 45 -68.18 23.60 -3.10
C THR A 45 -67.69 24.98 -2.64
N VAL A 46 -66.38 25.22 -2.67
CA VAL A 46 -65.83 26.59 -2.54
C VAL A 46 -64.79 26.80 -3.63
N ASN A 47 -65.18 27.63 -4.60
CA ASN A 47 -64.36 28.15 -5.67
C ASN A 47 -63.34 29.13 -5.08
N ARG A 48 -62.06 28.73 -4.98
CA ARG A 48 -60.96 29.65 -4.69
C ARG A 48 -59.77 29.34 -5.58
N ARG A 49 -59.46 30.32 -6.43
CA ARG A 49 -58.22 30.44 -7.21
C ARG A 49 -57.04 30.39 -6.23
N SER A 50 -56.29 29.29 -6.24
CA SER A 50 -55.02 29.20 -5.52
C SER A 50 -53.88 29.29 -6.54
N ALA A 51 -53.28 30.47 -6.61
CA ALA A 51 -52.01 30.68 -7.29
C ALA A 51 -50.94 29.81 -6.62
N ILE A 52 -50.35 28.90 -7.39
CA ILE A 52 -49.16 28.15 -6.96
C ILE A 52 -47.99 29.13 -7.07
N LEU A 53 -47.63 29.74 -5.94
CA LEU A 53 -46.40 30.50 -5.80
C LEU A 53 -45.26 29.49 -5.63
N THR A 54 -44.60 29.14 -6.74
CA THR A 54 -43.41 28.31 -6.74
C THR A 54 -42.25 29.17 -6.21
N THR A 55 -42.03 29.15 -4.89
CA THR A 55 -40.86 29.81 -4.29
C THR A 55 -39.63 28.96 -4.56
N THR A 56 -38.96 29.19 -5.68
CA THR A 56 -37.64 28.61 -5.97
C THR A 56 -36.61 29.33 -5.11
N THR A 57 -36.32 28.80 -3.93
CA THR A 57 -35.17 29.24 -3.13
C THR A 57 -33.90 28.72 -3.81
N VAL A 58 -33.30 29.52 -4.68
CA VAL A 58 -31.97 29.26 -5.23
C VAL A 58 -30.95 29.53 -4.13
N LEU A 59 -30.52 28.47 -3.43
CA LEU A 59 -29.40 28.53 -2.50
C LEU A 59 -28.10 28.53 -3.32
N THR A 60 -27.62 29.70 -3.75
CA THR A 60 -26.28 29.87 -4.34
C THR A 60 -25.22 29.67 -3.26
N ALA A 61 -24.83 28.42 -3.03
CA ALA A 61 -23.60 28.10 -2.31
C ALA A 61 -22.41 28.35 -3.26
N THR A 62 -21.83 29.55 -3.22
CA THR A 62 -20.53 29.81 -3.84
C THR A 62 -19.46 29.01 -3.11
N LEU A 63 -19.19 27.80 -3.57
CA LEU A 63 -17.98 27.05 -3.22
C LEU A 63 -16.79 27.78 -3.82
N LYS A 64 -16.17 28.64 -3.01
CA LYS A 64 -14.85 29.21 -3.29
C LYS A 64 -13.87 28.04 -3.33
N ALA A 65 -13.48 27.60 -4.52
CA ALA A 65 -12.44 26.60 -4.70
C ALA A 65 -11.16 27.11 -4.02
N LYS A 66 -10.79 26.47 -2.91
CA LYS A 66 -9.54 26.74 -2.21
C LYS A 66 -8.42 26.29 -3.16
N PRO A 67 -7.39 27.13 -3.43
CA PRO A 67 -6.32 26.71 -4.30
C PRO A 67 -5.67 25.45 -3.72
N ALA A 68 -5.37 24.47 -4.59
CA ALA A 68 -4.69 23.25 -4.23
C ALA A 68 -3.47 23.62 -3.38
N ARG A 69 -3.50 23.23 -2.10
CA ARG A 69 -2.37 23.43 -1.19
C ARG A 69 -1.18 22.73 -1.85
N GLY A 70 -0.15 23.52 -2.17
CA GLY A 70 1.11 22.99 -2.67
C GLY A 70 1.56 21.84 -1.78
N ARG A 71 2.08 20.79 -2.43
CA ARG A 71 2.67 19.60 -1.82
C ARG A 71 3.55 20.03 -0.64
N ALA A 72 3.04 19.89 0.58
CA ALA A 72 3.76 20.31 1.78
C ALA A 72 4.97 19.38 1.91
N LYS A 73 6.15 19.99 2.04
CA LYS A 73 7.42 19.30 2.20
C LYS A 73 7.34 18.41 3.45
N LEU A 74 7.72 17.14 3.32
CA LEU A 74 7.81 16.21 4.45
C LEU A 74 8.51 16.90 5.64
N PRO A 75 8.05 16.68 6.88
CA PRO A 75 8.80 17.12 8.05
C PRO A 75 10.24 16.59 7.93
N PRO A 76 11.25 17.39 8.31
CA PRO A 76 12.63 16.95 8.19
C PRO A 76 12.79 15.66 8.98
N PRO A 77 13.41 14.62 8.39
CA PRO A 77 13.67 13.39 9.13
C PRO A 77 14.42 13.76 10.41
N GLY A 78 14.03 13.17 11.54
CA GLY A 78 14.84 13.22 12.75
C GLY A 78 16.27 12.80 12.41
N LYS A 79 17.27 13.33 13.11
CA LYS A 79 18.66 12.91 12.89
C LYS A 79 18.74 11.39 13.08
N THR A 80 18.96 10.66 11.99
CA THR A 80 19.09 9.21 11.99
C THR A 80 20.55 8.81 12.09
N ASP A 81 20.82 7.78 12.89
CA ASP A 81 22.13 7.14 13.00
C ASP A 81 22.35 6.11 11.87
N VAL A 82 21.35 5.88 11.03
CA VAL A 82 21.46 5.07 9.81
C VAL A 82 22.14 5.91 8.74
N LYS A 83 23.31 5.48 8.27
CA LYS A 83 24.06 6.11 7.18
C LYS A 83 24.46 5.11 6.10
N SER A 84 24.33 3.82 6.36
CA SER A 84 24.55 2.75 5.40
C SER A 84 23.35 1.80 5.36
N VAL A 85 22.90 1.42 4.16
CA VAL A 85 21.74 0.54 3.99
C VAL A 85 21.99 -0.53 2.92
N LEU A 86 21.56 -1.75 3.24
CA LEU A 86 21.42 -2.87 2.31
C LEU A 86 19.96 -3.00 1.87
N ILE A 87 19.68 -2.95 0.58
CA ILE A 87 18.38 -3.22 -0.01
C ILE A 87 18.40 -4.62 -0.62
N VAL A 88 17.69 -5.58 -0.04
CA VAL A 88 17.58 -6.95 -0.55
C VAL A 88 16.29 -7.11 -1.36
N GLY A 89 16.38 -7.76 -2.53
CA GLY A 89 15.30 -7.75 -3.52
C GLY A 89 15.32 -6.48 -4.38
N ALA A 90 16.49 -5.86 -4.54
CA ALA A 90 16.65 -4.56 -5.18
C ALA A 90 16.08 -4.50 -6.60
N THR A 91 16.16 -5.58 -7.39
CA THR A 91 15.63 -5.59 -8.76
C THR A 91 14.13 -5.86 -8.87
N GLY A 92 13.44 -6.11 -7.75
CA GLY A 92 11.99 -6.23 -7.68
C GLY A 92 11.30 -4.87 -7.78
N GLY A 93 9.98 -4.87 -8.04
CA GLY A 93 9.24 -3.61 -8.27
C GLY A 93 9.34 -2.60 -7.10
N VAL A 94 9.15 -3.06 -5.85
CA VAL A 94 9.31 -2.19 -4.67
C VAL A 94 10.80 -1.90 -4.41
N GLY A 95 11.67 -2.92 -4.51
CA GLY A 95 13.11 -2.76 -4.28
C GLY A 95 13.75 -1.70 -5.18
N ARG A 96 13.34 -1.59 -6.45
CA ARG A 96 13.84 -0.57 -7.38
C ARG A 96 13.50 0.84 -6.93
N GLU A 97 12.26 1.03 -6.51
CA GLU A 97 11.80 2.31 -5.97
C GLU A 97 12.51 2.64 -4.65
N VAL A 98 12.78 1.65 -3.79
CA VAL A 98 13.58 1.87 -2.57
C VAL A 98 14.99 2.33 -2.93
N VAL A 99 15.67 1.67 -3.86
CA VAL A 99 17.02 2.10 -4.30
C VAL A 99 16.99 3.53 -4.81
N ARG A 100 16.00 3.91 -5.62
CA ARG A 100 15.81 5.29 -6.11
C ARG A 100 15.62 6.29 -4.97
N CYS A 101 14.70 6.01 -4.03
CA CYS A 101 14.44 6.89 -2.88
C CYS A 101 15.67 7.04 -1.96
N VAL A 102 16.45 5.97 -1.77
CA VAL A 102 17.68 5.99 -0.97
C VAL A 102 18.78 6.78 -1.69
N LEU A 103 18.91 6.68 -3.02
CA LEU A 103 19.86 7.49 -3.79
C LEU A 103 19.54 8.98 -3.70
N ASP A 104 18.26 9.37 -3.80
CA ASP A 104 17.82 10.75 -3.56
C ASP A 104 18.22 11.24 -2.15
N SER A 105 18.21 10.35 -1.16
CA SER A 105 18.65 10.64 0.20
C SER A 105 20.18 10.71 0.33
N LYS A 106 20.91 9.92 -0.48
CA LYS A 106 22.37 9.96 -0.59
C LYS A 106 22.85 11.29 -1.18
N GLU A 107 22.22 11.76 -2.25
CA GLU A 107 22.52 13.06 -2.87
C GLU A 107 22.30 14.23 -1.90
N LYS A 108 21.33 14.10 -0.98
CA LYS A 108 21.08 15.06 0.11
C LYS A 108 22.05 14.93 1.29
N GLY A 109 23.04 14.03 1.21
CA GLY A 109 24.02 13.77 2.25
C GLY A 109 23.50 13.02 3.47
N GLN A 110 22.30 12.44 3.39
CA GLN A 110 21.66 11.71 4.50
C GLN A 110 22.11 10.25 4.55
N MET A 111 22.36 9.64 3.38
CA MET A 111 22.94 8.30 3.24
C MET A 111 24.37 8.39 2.70
N LYS A 112 25.26 7.51 3.17
CA LYS A 112 26.67 7.42 2.74
C LYS A 112 26.90 6.19 1.87
N LEU A 113 26.45 5.03 2.33
CA LEU A 113 26.62 3.75 1.63
C LEU A 113 25.26 3.18 1.26
N VAL A 114 25.12 2.81 -0.01
CA VAL A 114 23.92 2.16 -0.55
C VAL A 114 24.36 0.87 -1.21
N ARG A 115 23.86 -0.25 -0.70
CA ARG A 115 24.12 -1.59 -1.23
C ARG A 115 22.83 -2.17 -1.77
N ALA A 116 22.84 -2.63 -3.02
CA ALA A 116 21.71 -3.32 -3.63
C ALA A 116 22.04 -4.79 -3.77
N ALA A 117 21.21 -5.65 -3.18
CA ALA A 117 21.34 -7.09 -3.26
C ALA A 117 20.22 -7.71 -4.09
N ALA A 118 20.61 -8.50 -5.08
CA ALA A 118 19.72 -9.22 -5.97
C ALA A 118 20.45 -10.39 -6.63
N ARG A 119 19.68 -11.35 -7.17
CA ARG A 119 20.23 -12.51 -7.88
C ARG A 119 20.97 -12.12 -9.16
N ASN A 120 20.42 -11.16 -9.89
CA ASN A 120 20.95 -10.64 -11.14
C ASN A 120 20.66 -9.13 -11.21
N PHE A 121 21.50 -8.40 -11.95
CA PHE A 121 21.36 -6.96 -12.19
C PHE A 121 21.24 -6.70 -13.70
N ASP A 122 20.30 -5.84 -14.07
CA ASP A 122 20.13 -5.36 -15.44
C ASP A 122 21.03 -4.16 -15.74
N ASP A 123 20.90 -3.61 -16.95
CA ASP A 123 21.76 -2.53 -17.42
C ASP A 123 21.51 -1.22 -16.67
N ASP A 124 20.30 -0.99 -16.14
CA ASP A 124 20.00 0.17 -15.28
C ASP A 124 20.85 0.11 -14.00
N TYR A 125 20.93 -1.06 -13.35
CA TYR A 125 21.78 -1.23 -12.17
C TYR A 125 23.26 -1.15 -12.49
N LYS A 126 23.70 -1.65 -13.66
CA LYS A 126 25.08 -1.50 -14.10
C LYS A 126 25.44 -0.03 -14.31
N ALA A 127 24.53 0.77 -14.85
CA ALA A 127 24.72 2.22 -15.01
C ALA A 127 24.79 2.97 -13.67
N MET A 128 24.20 2.42 -12.60
CA MET A 128 24.30 2.97 -11.23
C MET A 128 25.55 2.53 -10.46
N GLN A 129 26.43 1.71 -11.05
CA GLN A 129 27.69 1.31 -10.42
C GLN A 129 28.54 2.54 -10.07
N GLY A 130 29.02 2.60 -8.83
CA GLY A 130 29.71 3.76 -8.25
C GLY A 130 28.82 4.59 -7.31
N ASN A 131 27.52 4.66 -7.58
CA ASN A 131 26.54 5.22 -6.64
C ASN A 131 25.93 4.15 -5.72
N VAL A 132 25.81 2.93 -6.23
CA VAL A 132 25.31 1.75 -5.51
C VAL A 132 26.35 0.63 -5.57
N GLN A 133 26.61 -0.01 -4.43
CA GLN A 133 27.38 -1.25 -4.39
C GLN A 133 26.45 -2.42 -4.74
N LEU A 134 26.70 -3.07 -5.88
CA LEU A 134 25.91 -4.23 -6.30
C LEU A 134 26.45 -5.49 -5.61
N VAL A 135 25.56 -6.27 -5.00
CA VAL A 135 25.89 -7.52 -4.31
C VAL A 135 25.02 -8.65 -4.86
N PRO A 136 25.60 -9.56 -5.66
CA PRO A 136 24.90 -10.78 -6.06
C PRO A 136 24.52 -11.57 -4.81
N LEU A 137 23.22 -11.78 -4.61
CA LEU A 137 22.69 -12.48 -3.44
C LEU A 137 21.37 -13.16 -3.77
N ASP A 138 21.27 -14.44 -3.46
CA ASP A 138 20.02 -15.20 -3.44
C ASP A 138 19.78 -15.70 -2.01
N VAL A 139 18.70 -15.23 -1.37
CA VAL A 139 18.38 -15.60 0.02
C VAL A 139 18.15 -17.11 0.22
N VAL A 140 17.91 -17.86 -0.86
CA VAL A 140 17.75 -19.30 -0.84
C VAL A 140 19.08 -20.01 -1.09
N THR A 141 19.79 -19.63 -2.16
CA THR A 141 20.94 -20.42 -2.64
C THR A 141 22.30 -19.89 -2.22
N SER A 142 22.43 -18.62 -1.82
CA SER A 142 23.67 -18.09 -1.28
C SER A 142 24.01 -18.75 0.05
N THR A 143 25.29 -18.86 0.36
CA THR A 143 25.74 -19.42 1.65
C THR A 143 25.51 -18.42 2.78
N ASP A 144 25.51 -18.91 4.04
CA ASP A 144 25.37 -18.02 5.20
C ASP A 144 26.51 -16.99 5.27
N ASP A 145 27.72 -17.37 4.86
CA ASP A 145 28.87 -16.45 4.75
C ASP A 145 28.65 -15.35 3.70
N GLU A 146 28.01 -15.67 2.58
CA GLU A 146 27.67 -14.68 1.54
C GLU A 146 26.60 -13.70 2.05
N ILE A 147 25.60 -14.20 2.77
CA ILE A 147 24.57 -13.36 3.41
C ILE A 147 25.21 -12.49 4.50
N ALA A 148 26.08 -13.04 5.33
CA ALA A 148 26.82 -12.31 6.36
C ALA A 148 27.69 -11.19 5.76
N LYS A 149 28.39 -11.46 4.65
CA LYS A 149 29.15 -10.44 3.91
C LYS A 149 28.24 -9.37 3.32
N ALA A 150 27.05 -9.73 2.87
CA ALA A 150 26.09 -8.78 2.33
C ALA A 150 25.55 -7.80 3.37
N VAL A 151 25.40 -8.22 4.64
CA VAL A 151 25.00 -7.34 5.76
C VAL A 151 26.18 -6.61 6.41
N ASP A 152 27.41 -6.99 6.11
CA ASP A 152 28.57 -6.39 6.77
C ASP A 152 28.74 -4.89 6.47
N GLY A 153 28.99 -4.11 7.52
CA GLY A 153 29.20 -2.67 7.48
C GLY A 153 27.96 -1.81 7.20
N VAL A 154 26.74 -2.39 7.16
CA VAL A 154 25.51 -1.61 7.02
C VAL A 154 24.83 -1.32 8.36
N ASP A 155 24.25 -0.13 8.51
CA ASP A 155 23.47 0.27 9.69
C ASP A 155 22.03 -0.24 9.62
N ALA A 156 21.52 -0.50 8.41
CA ALA A 156 20.15 -0.94 8.20
C ALA A 156 20.00 -1.91 7.03
N VAL A 157 18.95 -2.72 7.08
CA VAL A 157 18.52 -3.61 6.00
C VAL A 157 17.09 -3.25 5.62
N VAL A 158 16.81 -3.12 4.32
CA VAL A 158 15.46 -3.08 3.76
C VAL A 158 15.27 -4.36 2.95
N CYS A 159 14.44 -5.26 3.47
CA CYS A 159 14.11 -6.52 2.83
C CYS A 159 12.81 -6.39 2.03
N ALA A 160 12.92 -6.37 0.70
CA ALA A 160 11.80 -6.32 -0.24
C ALA A 160 11.72 -7.57 -1.13
N VAL A 161 12.27 -8.70 -0.64
CA VAL A 161 12.13 -9.98 -1.32
C VAL A 161 10.71 -10.51 -1.19
N GLY A 162 10.33 -11.31 -2.18
CA GLY A 162 9.12 -12.11 -2.11
C GLY A 162 8.87 -12.81 -3.43
N VAL A 163 8.17 -13.93 -3.37
CA VAL A 163 7.83 -14.66 -4.59
C VAL A 163 6.88 -13.83 -5.44
N HIS A 164 7.21 -13.69 -6.73
CA HIS A 164 6.29 -13.08 -7.67
C HIS A 164 5.14 -14.05 -7.95
N VAL A 165 3.94 -13.70 -7.49
CA VAL A 165 2.73 -14.48 -7.75
C VAL A 165 2.14 -14.06 -9.10
N THR A 166 2.66 -14.62 -10.19
CA THR A 166 2.07 -14.55 -11.52
C THR A 166 0.85 -15.47 -11.64
N THR A 167 -0.19 -14.99 -12.33
CA THR A 167 -1.46 -15.72 -12.63
C THR A 167 -1.29 -16.88 -13.63
N SER A 168 -0.06 -17.25 -13.96
CA SER A 168 0.21 -18.39 -14.85
C SER A 168 -0.35 -19.67 -14.22
N THR A 169 -1.23 -20.33 -14.96
CA THR A 169 -2.12 -21.45 -14.58
C THR A 169 -1.42 -22.74 -14.14
N LYS A 170 -0.11 -22.73 -13.90
CA LYS A 170 0.61 -23.83 -13.29
C LYS A 170 0.87 -23.54 -11.81
N MET A 171 -0.12 -23.85 -10.99
CA MET A 171 0.06 -24.05 -9.55
C MET A 171 0.90 -25.31 -9.32
N SER A 172 2.23 -25.18 -9.47
CA SER A 172 3.17 -26.29 -9.21
C SER A 172 3.43 -26.41 -7.71
N ARG A 173 3.60 -27.62 -7.18
CA ARG A 173 4.15 -27.87 -5.82
C ARG A 173 5.44 -27.07 -5.58
N THR A 174 6.23 -26.89 -6.63
CA THR A 174 7.42 -26.02 -6.66
C THR A 174 7.13 -24.62 -6.11
N ARG A 175 5.93 -24.06 -6.32
CA ARG A 175 5.58 -22.70 -5.91
C ARG A 175 5.31 -22.57 -4.40
N MET A 176 4.74 -23.60 -3.76
CA MET A 176 4.55 -23.62 -2.30
C MET A 176 5.89 -23.71 -1.59
N ASP A 177 6.76 -24.61 -2.07
CA ASP A 177 8.14 -24.67 -1.58
C ASP A 177 8.88 -23.34 -1.85
N THR A 178 8.57 -22.65 -2.95
CA THR A 178 9.22 -21.35 -3.25
C THR A 178 8.85 -20.28 -2.22
N ALA A 179 7.59 -20.17 -1.79
CA ALA A 179 7.20 -19.18 -0.77
C ALA A 179 7.87 -19.49 0.57
N HIS A 180 7.83 -20.76 1.00
CA HIS A 180 8.52 -21.19 2.22
C HIS A 180 10.03 -20.89 2.17
N LEU A 181 10.69 -21.18 1.04
CA LEU A 181 12.12 -20.92 0.88
C LEU A 181 12.46 -19.43 0.81
N VAL A 182 11.67 -18.62 0.10
CA VAL A 182 12.00 -17.22 -0.21
C VAL A 182 11.40 -16.25 0.80
N ASP A 183 10.09 -16.34 1.04
CA ASP A 183 9.34 -15.40 1.89
C ASP A 183 9.51 -15.69 3.39
N ASN A 184 9.88 -16.92 3.75
CA ASN A 184 10.16 -17.34 5.13
C ASN A 184 11.65 -17.63 5.36
N LEU A 185 12.13 -18.83 5.04
CA LEU A 185 13.48 -19.28 5.43
C LEU A 185 14.59 -18.33 4.94
N GLY A 186 14.49 -17.84 3.71
CA GLY A 186 15.46 -16.89 3.16
C GLY A 186 15.45 -15.53 3.88
N VAL A 187 14.27 -15.04 4.29
CA VAL A 187 14.16 -13.83 5.11
C VAL A 187 14.72 -14.09 6.50
N SER A 188 14.38 -15.22 7.13
CA SER A 188 14.87 -15.59 8.45
C SER A 188 16.39 -15.71 8.50
N ARG A 189 17.02 -16.31 7.47
CA ARG A 189 18.49 -16.34 7.33
C ARG A 189 19.11 -14.95 7.24
N LEU A 190 18.46 -14.02 6.52
CA LEU A 190 18.91 -12.64 6.42
C LEU A 190 18.77 -11.90 7.76
N VAL A 191 17.69 -12.16 8.51
CA VAL A 191 17.50 -11.63 9.87
C VAL A 191 18.58 -12.17 10.80
N ASP A 192 18.83 -13.48 10.80
CA ASP A 192 19.85 -14.11 11.64
C ASP A 192 21.24 -13.56 11.35
N ALA A 193 21.59 -13.40 10.07
CA ALA A 193 22.85 -12.77 9.67
C ALA A 193 22.96 -11.32 10.18
N ALA A 194 21.86 -10.54 10.13
CA ALA A 194 21.83 -9.17 10.65
C ALA A 194 22.00 -9.12 12.17
N ILE A 195 21.37 -10.04 12.91
CA ILE A 195 21.52 -10.20 14.36
C ILE A 195 22.96 -10.56 14.72
N VAL A 196 23.51 -11.61 14.08
CA VAL A 196 24.88 -12.09 14.32
C VAL A 196 25.91 -11.01 13.98
N ASN A 197 25.67 -10.21 12.94
CA ASN A 197 26.54 -9.10 12.58
C ASN A 197 26.61 -8.03 13.69
N GLY A 198 25.52 -7.77 14.40
CA GLY A 198 25.47 -6.87 15.56
C GLY A 198 25.56 -5.37 15.23
N ASN A 199 25.93 -4.98 14.01
CA ASN A 199 25.97 -3.56 13.59
C ASN A 199 24.63 -3.05 13.02
N VAL A 200 23.77 -3.95 12.55
CA VAL A 200 22.47 -3.58 11.98
C VAL A 200 21.57 -3.05 13.10
N LYS A 201 21.21 -1.77 13.02
CA LYS A 201 20.36 -1.05 13.99
C LYS A 201 18.88 -1.12 13.63
N HIS A 202 18.57 -1.25 12.34
CA HIS A 202 17.18 -1.23 11.86
C HIS A 202 16.97 -2.20 10.70
N PHE A 203 16.02 -3.12 10.86
CA PHE A 203 15.56 -4.02 9.82
C PHE A 203 14.14 -3.65 9.36
N VAL A 204 13.98 -3.26 8.11
CA VAL A 204 12.68 -2.94 7.50
C VAL A 204 12.26 -4.10 6.61
N LEU A 205 11.12 -4.73 6.92
CA LEU A 205 10.56 -5.84 6.15
C LEU A 205 9.31 -5.40 5.38
N VAL A 206 9.33 -5.58 4.06
CA VAL A 206 8.12 -5.44 3.22
C VAL A 206 7.39 -6.78 3.19
N SER A 207 6.31 -6.87 3.94
CA SER A 207 5.42 -8.02 4.04
C SER A 207 4.19 -7.83 3.14
N ALA A 208 3.00 -8.22 3.59
CA ALA A 208 1.73 -8.04 2.90
C ALA A 208 0.59 -7.84 3.92
N LEU A 209 -0.48 -7.17 3.48
CA LEU A 209 -1.72 -7.13 4.25
C LEU A 209 -2.28 -8.56 4.43
N LEU A 210 -3.01 -8.79 5.53
CA LEU A 210 -3.67 -10.05 5.88
C LEU A 210 -2.76 -11.22 6.29
N THR A 211 -1.45 -11.03 6.49
CA THR A 211 -0.56 -12.10 6.99
C THR A 211 -1.02 -12.67 8.34
N ASN A 212 -1.54 -11.82 9.22
CA ASN A 212 -2.09 -12.22 10.53
C ASN A 212 -3.59 -12.55 10.52
N ALA A 213 -4.22 -12.70 9.35
CA ALA A 213 -5.68 -12.89 9.27
C ALA A 213 -6.20 -14.12 10.07
N PRO A 214 -5.53 -15.29 10.08
CA PRO A 214 -5.99 -16.44 10.87
C PRO A 214 -6.06 -16.16 12.37
N ALA A 215 -5.07 -15.49 12.95
CA ALA A 215 -5.04 -15.18 14.38
C ALA A 215 -6.19 -14.25 14.81
N LEU A 216 -6.76 -13.51 13.86
CA LEU A 216 -7.85 -12.55 14.08
C LEU A 216 -9.25 -13.14 13.80
N GLY A 217 -9.36 -14.44 13.55
CA GLY A 217 -10.63 -15.07 13.13
C GLY A 217 -11.08 -14.62 11.74
N ARG A 218 -10.12 -14.25 10.88
CA ARG A 218 -10.34 -13.79 9.49
C ARG A 218 -9.81 -14.81 8.47
N GLU A 219 -9.63 -16.07 8.86
CA GLU A 219 -9.23 -17.17 7.98
C GLU A 219 -10.19 -17.36 6.79
N ASN A 220 -11.46 -16.97 6.95
CA ASN A 220 -12.48 -17.00 5.89
C ASN A 220 -12.56 -15.70 5.08
N ASN A 221 -11.67 -14.73 5.30
CA ASN A 221 -11.63 -13.49 4.49
C ASN A 221 -11.32 -13.86 3.03
N ARG A 222 -12.17 -13.41 2.10
CA ARG A 222 -12.05 -13.75 0.68
C ARG A 222 -10.68 -13.39 0.09
N SER A 223 -10.12 -12.24 0.48
CA SER A 223 -8.81 -11.78 0.01
C SER A 223 -7.69 -12.68 0.56
N TYR A 224 -7.77 -13.02 1.86
CA TYR A 224 -6.83 -13.94 2.49
C TYR A 224 -6.87 -15.31 1.82
N VAL A 225 -8.04 -15.94 1.74
CA VAL A 225 -8.21 -17.27 1.10
C VAL A 225 -7.72 -17.26 -0.34
N THR A 226 -7.99 -16.19 -1.10
CA THR A 226 -7.57 -16.10 -2.51
C THR A 226 -6.04 -16.05 -2.64
N LEU A 227 -5.36 -15.24 -1.82
CA LEU A 227 -3.91 -15.09 -1.87
C LEU A 227 -3.19 -16.30 -1.26
N GLU A 228 -3.74 -16.86 -0.20
CA GLU A 228 -3.21 -18.05 0.46
C GLU A 228 -3.28 -19.26 -0.47
N LEU A 229 -4.36 -19.38 -1.25
CA LEU A 229 -4.49 -20.39 -2.30
C LEU A 229 -3.48 -20.21 -3.45
N LEU A 230 -2.71 -19.10 -3.51
CA LEU A 230 -1.64 -18.89 -4.48
C LEU A 230 -0.25 -19.34 -3.99
N GLY A 231 -0.19 -20.05 -2.86
CA GLY A 231 0.97 -20.84 -2.46
C GLY A 231 1.43 -20.57 -1.04
N ASN A 232 0.49 -20.37 -0.10
CA ASN A 232 0.74 -20.07 1.32
C ASN A 232 1.60 -18.83 1.58
N VAL A 233 1.68 -17.91 0.61
CA VAL A 233 2.57 -16.74 0.70
C VAL A 233 2.28 -15.88 1.91
N LEU A 234 1.01 -15.76 2.35
CA LEU A 234 0.69 -14.93 3.51
C LEU A 234 1.10 -15.59 4.82
N SER A 235 0.90 -16.91 4.95
CA SER A 235 1.40 -17.66 6.12
C SER A 235 2.93 -17.62 6.21
N GLU A 236 3.65 -17.84 5.11
CA GLU A 236 5.12 -17.83 5.10
C GLU A 236 5.67 -16.44 5.43
N LYS A 237 5.04 -15.38 4.91
CA LYS A 237 5.38 -14.00 5.31
C LYS A 237 5.08 -13.74 6.78
N HIS A 238 4.00 -14.29 7.32
CA HIS A 238 3.67 -14.15 8.74
C HIS A 238 4.72 -14.82 9.63
N GLU A 239 5.19 -16.03 9.27
CA GLU A 239 6.27 -16.71 9.98
C GLU A 239 7.57 -15.90 9.97
N ALA A 240 7.93 -15.28 8.83
CA ALA A 240 9.08 -14.39 8.75
C ALA A 240 8.95 -13.14 9.62
N GLU A 241 7.73 -12.57 9.70
CA GLU A 241 7.45 -11.45 10.58
C GLU A 241 7.65 -11.84 12.05
N GLU A 242 7.11 -12.98 12.49
CA GLU A 242 7.27 -13.49 13.85
C GLU A 242 8.74 -13.78 14.16
N HIS A 243 9.48 -14.39 13.23
CA HIS A 243 10.92 -14.61 13.38
C HIS A 243 11.66 -13.29 13.61
N LEU A 244 11.39 -12.27 12.81
CA LEU A 244 11.97 -10.94 12.97
C LEU A 244 11.62 -10.30 14.33
N ARG A 245 10.36 -10.39 14.76
CA ARG A 245 9.92 -9.87 16.07
C ARG A 245 10.70 -10.55 17.20
N ASN A 246 10.67 -11.88 17.23
CA ASN A 246 11.32 -12.68 18.26
C ASN A 246 12.84 -12.46 18.29
N ALA A 247 13.47 -12.35 17.12
CA ALA A 247 14.90 -12.07 17.01
C ALA A 247 15.29 -10.69 17.58
N CYS A 248 14.43 -9.68 17.44
CA CYS A 248 14.66 -8.34 17.98
C CYS A 248 14.33 -8.20 19.47
N GLU A 249 13.44 -9.04 20.01
CA GLU A 249 13.10 -9.06 21.44
C GLU A 249 14.20 -9.69 22.31
N GLY A 250 15.10 -10.47 21.71
CA GLY A 250 16.23 -11.09 22.42
C GLY A 250 17.22 -10.06 22.97
N SER A 251 17.64 -10.24 24.22
CA SER A 251 18.57 -9.34 24.93
C SER A 251 19.98 -9.20 24.32
N GLN A 252 20.29 -9.91 23.23
CA GLN A 252 21.62 -9.94 22.60
C GLN A 252 21.76 -8.95 21.43
N THR A 253 20.69 -8.30 21.00
CA THR A 253 20.72 -7.35 19.88
C THR A 253 20.16 -5.98 20.28
N THR A 254 20.56 -4.94 19.54
CA THR A 254 19.92 -3.63 19.59
C THR A 254 19.14 -3.32 18.31
N MET A 255 19.08 -4.30 17.40
CA MET A 255 18.37 -4.19 16.13
C MET A 255 16.88 -4.03 16.39
N GLN A 256 16.32 -2.94 15.88
CA GLN A 256 14.88 -2.69 15.87
C GLN A 256 14.30 -3.05 14.51
N TYR A 257 13.00 -3.28 14.45
CA TYR A 257 12.34 -3.59 13.18
C TYR A 257 11.26 -2.59 12.78
N THR A 258 10.94 -2.55 11.49
CA THR A 258 9.65 -2.03 11.00
C THR A 258 9.10 -3.02 9.99
N ILE A 259 7.89 -3.52 10.22
CA ILE A 259 7.20 -4.37 9.26
C ILE A 259 6.18 -3.50 8.52
N ILE A 260 6.29 -3.44 7.20
CA ILE A 260 5.34 -2.72 6.35
C ILE A 260 4.48 -3.77 5.64
N ARG A 261 3.17 -3.74 5.87
CA ARG A 261 2.18 -4.63 5.24
C ARG A 261 1.38 -3.84 4.20
N PRO A 262 1.88 -3.71 2.96
CA PRO A 262 1.14 -3.03 1.91
C PRO A 262 -0.09 -3.86 1.48
N GLY A 263 -1.14 -3.17 1.04
CA GLY A 263 -2.26 -3.76 0.28
C GLY A 263 -1.84 -4.13 -1.15
N ALA A 264 -2.81 -4.22 -2.07
CA ALA A 264 -2.51 -4.48 -3.49
C ALA A 264 -1.51 -3.47 -4.04
N LEU A 265 -0.48 -3.90 -4.76
CA LEU A 265 0.53 -3.01 -5.33
C LEU A 265 0.15 -2.59 -6.75
N ALA A 266 0.19 -1.28 -7.01
CA ALA A 266 0.03 -0.70 -8.35
C ALA A 266 1.38 -0.35 -8.98
N GLY A 267 1.43 -0.44 -10.31
CA GLY A 267 2.58 -0.03 -11.13
C GLY A 267 3.71 -1.06 -11.20
N GLY A 268 3.79 -1.81 -12.31
CA GLY A 268 4.84 -2.82 -12.58
C GLY A 268 4.63 -3.47 -13.95
N VAL A 269 5.71 -3.91 -14.61
CA VAL A 269 5.70 -4.42 -16.00
C VAL A 269 4.87 -5.70 -16.22
N SER A 270 4.42 -6.36 -15.15
CA SER A 270 3.63 -7.61 -15.19
C SER A 270 2.22 -7.51 -14.60
N ASP A 271 1.82 -6.37 -14.02
CA ASP A 271 0.56 -6.25 -13.29
C ASP A 271 -0.51 -5.53 -14.11
N ALA A 272 -1.01 -6.19 -15.16
CA ALA A 272 -2.13 -5.69 -15.95
C ALA A 272 -3.41 -5.47 -15.12
N LEU A 273 -3.52 -6.07 -13.92
CA LEU A 273 -4.66 -5.93 -13.01
C LEU A 273 -4.63 -4.64 -12.17
N PHE A 274 -3.48 -3.98 -12.03
CA PHE A 274 -3.27 -2.87 -11.09
C PHE A 274 -2.47 -1.73 -11.74
N ARG A 275 -2.95 -1.27 -12.92
CA ARG A 275 -2.25 -0.28 -13.76
C ARG A 275 -1.98 1.04 -13.02
N ASP A 276 -0.84 1.62 -13.39
CA ASP A 276 -0.24 2.85 -12.84
C ASP A 276 -0.95 4.15 -13.28
N ASP A 277 -1.81 4.07 -14.30
CA ASP A 277 -2.48 5.21 -14.95
C ASP A 277 -3.84 5.58 -14.32
N ALA A 278 -4.24 4.89 -13.25
CA ALA A 278 -5.39 5.29 -12.46
C ALA A 278 -5.09 6.61 -11.71
N ALA A 279 -6.06 7.52 -11.68
CA ALA A 279 -6.01 8.80 -10.95
C ALA A 279 -5.41 8.63 -9.53
N PRO A 280 -4.75 9.65 -8.95
CA PRO A 280 -4.06 9.52 -7.68
C PRO A 280 -4.98 8.89 -6.64
N LEU A 281 -4.64 7.66 -6.23
CA LEU A 281 -5.30 6.97 -5.15
C LEU A 281 -5.01 7.76 -3.87
N GLY A 282 -6.03 7.94 -3.04
CA GLY A 282 -5.78 8.37 -1.67
C GLY A 282 -4.95 7.31 -0.95
N GLU A 283 -4.46 7.64 0.23
CA GLU A 283 -3.51 6.83 0.97
C GLU A 283 -4.00 6.71 2.41
N LEU A 284 -3.97 5.48 2.93
CA LEU A 284 -4.31 5.19 4.33
C LEU A 284 -3.18 4.39 4.96
N VAL A 285 -2.68 4.87 6.09
CA VAL A 285 -1.73 4.14 6.93
C VAL A 285 -2.34 3.97 8.31
N GLY A 286 -2.19 2.77 8.83
CA GLY A 286 -2.74 2.37 10.11
C GLY A 286 -1.80 1.43 10.85
N PRO A 287 -2.07 1.18 12.14
CA PRO A 287 -1.35 0.15 12.87
C PRO A 287 -1.65 -1.25 12.30
N ALA A 288 -0.91 -2.25 12.77
CA ALA A 288 -1.18 -3.65 12.47
C ALA A 288 -2.67 -4.01 12.62
N ASP A 289 -3.15 -4.88 11.75
CA ASP A 289 -4.46 -5.53 11.87
C ASP A 289 -5.63 -4.53 11.82
N THR A 290 -5.48 -3.48 11.00
CA THR A 290 -6.49 -2.41 10.82
C THR A 290 -7.26 -2.59 9.51
N PHE A 291 -6.58 -2.96 8.43
CA PHE A 291 -7.15 -3.08 7.10
C PHE A 291 -7.27 -4.56 6.67
N PHE A 292 -8.40 -4.90 6.06
CA PHE A 292 -8.73 -6.30 5.73
C PHE A 292 -9.20 -6.50 4.28
N GLU A 293 -9.17 -5.44 3.47
CA GLU A 293 -9.65 -5.48 2.09
C GLU A 293 -8.49 -5.25 1.12
N ILE A 294 -8.33 -6.17 0.17
CA ILE A 294 -7.41 -6.02 -0.94
C ILE A 294 -8.26 -5.81 -2.20
N SER A 295 -8.12 -4.65 -2.82
CA SER A 295 -8.88 -4.27 -4.00
C SER A 295 -8.02 -3.41 -4.92
N ALA A 296 -8.26 -3.50 -6.23
CA ALA A 296 -7.56 -2.66 -7.20
C ALA A 296 -7.77 -1.16 -6.93
N SER A 297 -8.97 -0.78 -6.46
CA SER A 297 -9.29 0.60 -6.11
C SER A 297 -8.73 1.06 -4.76
N ALA A 298 -8.09 0.16 -4.01
CA ALA A 298 -7.37 0.43 -2.77
C ALA A 298 -5.90 0.02 -2.90
N SER A 299 -5.38 0.00 -4.14
CA SER A 299 -3.99 -0.33 -4.40
C SER A 299 -3.06 0.82 -3.98
N VAL A 300 -1.82 0.49 -3.66
CA VAL A 300 -0.79 1.44 -3.28
C VAL A 300 0.33 1.42 -4.31
N ARG A 301 0.81 2.59 -4.71
CA ARG A 301 1.95 2.70 -5.63
C ARG A 301 3.21 2.15 -4.97
N ARG A 302 3.97 1.34 -5.70
CA ARG A 302 5.27 0.81 -5.22
C ARG A 302 6.23 1.92 -4.78
N SER A 303 6.22 3.06 -5.48
CA SER A 303 7.00 4.24 -5.10
C SER A 303 6.64 4.81 -3.73
N ARG A 304 5.35 4.79 -3.35
CA ARG A 304 4.92 5.25 -2.03
C ARG A 304 5.28 4.27 -0.93
N VAL A 305 5.20 2.96 -1.20
CA VAL A 305 5.73 1.94 -0.28
C VAL A 305 7.23 2.14 -0.05
N ALA A 306 7.99 2.45 -1.10
CA ALA A 306 9.41 2.77 -0.99
C ALA A 306 9.68 4.04 -0.16
N GLU A 307 8.90 5.10 -0.37
CA GLU A 307 8.99 6.31 0.45
C GLU A 307 8.72 6.02 1.95
N LEU A 308 7.75 5.15 2.26
CA LEU A 308 7.50 4.70 3.63
C LEU A 308 8.68 3.86 4.19
N CYS A 309 9.28 2.98 3.39
CA CYS A 309 10.47 2.22 3.78
C CYS A 309 11.66 3.12 4.11
N VAL A 310 11.88 4.19 3.33
CA VAL A 310 12.98 5.13 3.58
C VAL A 310 12.66 6.05 4.76
N ALA A 311 11.39 6.46 4.92
CA ALA A 311 10.96 7.26 6.06
C ALA A 311 11.12 6.50 7.39
N SER A 312 10.84 5.18 7.42
CA SER A 312 10.99 4.38 8.65
C SER A 312 12.43 4.32 9.15
N LEU A 313 13.43 4.36 8.26
CA LEU A 313 14.86 4.38 8.64
C LEU A 313 15.24 5.61 9.47
N ALA A 314 14.46 6.70 9.39
CA ALA A 314 14.75 7.94 10.10
C ALA A 314 13.77 8.29 11.21
N ASP A 315 12.60 7.66 11.25
CA ASP A 315 11.57 7.95 12.24
C ASP A 315 11.64 6.97 13.40
N VAL A 316 11.96 7.47 14.60
CA VAL A 316 11.99 6.65 15.82
C VAL A 316 10.63 6.03 16.14
N ARG A 317 9.53 6.64 15.69
CA ARG A 317 8.17 6.12 15.84
C ARG A 317 7.90 4.91 14.97
N ALA A 318 8.75 4.59 14.00
CA ALA A 318 8.62 3.40 13.17
C ALA A 318 9.22 2.14 13.81
N ARG A 319 10.04 2.30 14.86
CA ARG A 319 10.79 1.20 15.49
C ARG A 319 9.86 0.26 16.26
N ASN A 320 10.07 -1.03 16.08
CA ASN A 320 9.29 -2.14 16.65
C ASN A 320 7.79 -1.99 16.37
N ARG A 321 7.47 -1.53 15.16
CA ARG A 321 6.08 -1.39 14.71
C ARG A 321 5.83 -2.19 13.46
N THR A 322 4.59 -2.66 13.38
CA THR A 322 3.97 -3.11 12.14
C THR A 322 3.01 -2.04 11.67
N VAL A 323 3.13 -1.67 10.40
CA VAL A 323 2.38 -0.58 9.76
C VAL A 323 1.73 -1.12 8.51
N GLU A 324 0.43 -0.87 8.36
CA GLU A 324 -0.32 -1.28 7.19
C GLU A 324 -0.53 -0.10 6.26
N PHE A 325 -0.37 -0.32 4.95
CA PHE A 325 -0.46 0.75 3.96
C PHE A 325 -1.38 0.35 2.80
N THR A 326 -2.51 1.02 2.67
CA THR A 326 -3.48 0.80 1.60
C THR A 326 -3.74 2.08 0.81
N GLY A 327 -4.25 1.91 -0.42
CA GLY A 327 -4.86 3.01 -1.14
C GLY A 327 -6.28 3.29 -0.64
N SER A 328 -6.79 4.47 -0.97
CA SER A 328 -8.17 4.88 -0.73
C SER A 328 -8.85 5.26 -2.04
N ARG A 329 -10.12 4.89 -2.13
CA ARG A 329 -11.04 5.35 -3.18
C ARG A 329 -11.31 6.86 -3.11
N MET A 330 -11.05 7.48 -1.95
CA MET A 330 -11.17 8.92 -1.77
C MET A 330 -9.81 9.57 -2.05
N ALA A 331 -9.70 10.24 -3.21
CA ALA A 331 -8.44 10.81 -3.72
C ALA A 331 -7.84 11.93 -2.86
N ASP A 332 -8.55 12.41 -1.84
CA ASP A 332 -8.14 13.52 -0.97
C ASP A 332 -7.40 13.07 0.30
N ALA A 333 -7.46 11.79 0.67
CA ALA A 333 -6.65 11.25 1.75
C ALA A 333 -5.18 11.22 1.31
N THR A 334 -4.40 12.24 1.69
CA THR A 334 -2.95 12.27 1.44
C THR A 334 -2.22 12.22 2.77
N ILE A 335 -1.34 11.24 2.91
CA ILE A 335 -0.61 11.05 4.16
C ILE A 335 0.63 11.93 4.15
N THR A 336 0.68 12.83 5.12
CA THR A 336 1.84 13.68 5.39
C THR A 336 2.65 13.23 6.59
N ASP A 337 2.05 12.44 7.49
CA ASP A 337 2.72 11.80 8.63
C ASP A 337 2.42 10.30 8.63
N TRP A 338 3.48 9.51 8.50
CA TRP A 338 3.41 8.06 8.33
C TRP A 338 3.25 7.31 9.65
N PHE A 339 3.65 7.90 10.77
CA PHE A 339 3.83 7.19 12.05
C PHE A 339 3.15 7.91 13.21
N VAL A 340 1.89 8.30 13.01
CA VAL A 340 1.01 8.86 14.06
C VAL A 340 0.64 7.78 15.09
#